data_AF-R6Q6N8-F1
#
_entry.id   AF-R6Q6N8-F1
#
_cell.length_a   1.000
_cell.length_b   1.000
_cell.length_c   1.000
_cell.angle_alpha   90.00
_cell.angle_beta   90.00
_cell.angle_gamma   90.00
#
_symmetry.space_group_name_H-M   'P 1'
#
loop_
_entity.id
_entity.type
_entity.pdbx_description
1 polymer ?
#
loop_
_entity_poly.entity_id
_entity_poly.type
_entity_poly.pdbx_seq_one_letter_code
_entity_poly.pdbx_strand_id
1 'polypeptide(L)'
;MLKHRKENLNAINYTKAHRKSYKNVEKQLLGHNTWRSLVHDLDKVILYNFLPFEKVKNFHRKTARHHKNNLKKTRNDYIDMIIDWECARFTKPDKPLNAYDTLYKFYPEFEEQILPILKEFKLDHHTQSK
;
A
#
# COMPACT_ATOMS: atom_id res chain seq x y z
N MET A 1 27.48 7.20 3.52
CA MET A 1 27.02 7.71 4.83
C MET A 1 25.52 7.42 5.00
N LEU A 2 25.16 6.41 5.80
CA LEU A 2 23.78 5.95 6.04
C LEU A 2 23.21 6.62 7.31
N LYS A 3 23.25 7.96 7.35
CA LYS A 3 23.09 8.78 8.58
C LYS A 3 21.84 8.44 9.38
N HIS A 4 20.70 8.24 8.71
CA HIS A 4 19.41 8.01 9.35
C HIS A 4 19.00 6.52 9.39
N ARG A 5 19.86 5.61 8.91
CA ARG A 5 19.51 4.18 8.82
C ARG A 5 19.21 3.56 10.17
N LYS A 6 20.02 3.86 11.20
CA LYS A 6 19.82 3.31 12.55
C LYS A 6 18.49 3.79 13.14
N GLU A 7 18.20 5.09 13.01
CA GLU A 7 16.96 5.72 13.46
C GLU A 7 15.72 5.14 12.75
N ASN A 8 15.84 4.89 11.44
CA ASN A 8 14.73 4.42 10.61
C ASN A 8 14.70 2.88 10.45
N LEU A 9 15.50 2.12 11.20
CA LEU A 9 15.66 0.67 10.95
C LEU A 9 14.33 -0.08 11.03
N ASN A 10 13.50 0.26 12.01
CA ASN A 10 12.17 -0.31 12.18
C ASN A 10 11.26 0.03 10.98
N ALA A 11 11.29 1.26 10.50
CA ALA A 11 10.53 1.66 9.30
C ALA A 11 11.01 0.93 8.04
N ILE A 12 12.33 0.74 7.88
CA ILE A 12 12.90 -0.01 6.76
C ILE A 12 12.47 -1.47 6.80
N ASN A 13 12.58 -2.13 7.96
CA ASN A 13 12.18 -3.53 8.13
C ASN A 13 10.68 -3.71 7.92
N TYR A 14 9.89 -2.78 8.45
CA TYR A 14 8.45 -2.71 8.24
C TYR A 14 8.12 -2.59 6.74
N THR A 15 8.73 -1.63 6.02
CA THR A 15 8.51 -1.46 4.59
C THR A 15 8.91 -2.71 3.79
N LYS A 16 9.98 -3.41 4.17
CA LYS A 16 10.36 -4.67 3.52
C LYS A 16 9.31 -5.77 3.72
N ALA A 17 8.78 -5.90 4.94
CA ALA A 17 7.71 -6.85 5.24
C ALA A 17 6.43 -6.51 4.45
N HIS A 18 6.06 -5.24 4.40
CA HIS A 18 4.95 -4.73 3.58
C HIS A 18 5.11 -5.09 2.11
N ARG A 19 6.27 -4.80 1.51
CA ARG A 19 6.57 -5.14 0.11
C ARG A 19 6.50 -6.65 -0.17
N LYS A 20 6.93 -7.49 0.78
CA LYS A 20 6.79 -8.96 0.67
C LYS A 20 5.32 -9.37 0.68
N SER A 21 4.51 -8.80 1.58
CA SER A 21 3.07 -9.05 1.66
C SER A 21 2.35 -8.59 0.40
N TYR A 22 2.65 -7.37 -0.06
CA TYR A 22 2.15 -6.81 -1.32
C TYR A 22 2.38 -7.76 -2.50
N LYS A 23 3.62 -8.26 -2.64
CA LYS A 23 3.96 -9.21 -3.72
C LYS A 23 3.10 -10.47 -3.68
N ASN A 24 2.82 -10.99 -2.49
CA ASN A 24 1.98 -12.17 -2.34
C ASN A 24 0.53 -11.88 -2.72
N VAL A 25 -0.03 -10.76 -2.24
CA VAL A 25 -1.41 -10.34 -2.54
C VAL A 25 -1.57 -10.03 -4.02
N GLU A 26 -0.64 -9.30 -4.64
CA GLU A 26 -0.69 -9.03 -6.08
C GLU A 26 -0.73 -10.34 -6.88
N LYS A 27 0.13 -11.31 -6.54
CA LYS A 27 0.13 -12.62 -7.20
C LYS A 27 -1.19 -13.38 -7.01
N GLN A 28 -1.80 -13.28 -5.82
CA GLN A 28 -3.09 -13.91 -5.55
C GLN A 28 -4.23 -13.29 -6.37
N LEU A 29 -4.26 -11.96 -6.49
CA LEU A 29 -5.34 -11.26 -7.19
C LEU A 29 -5.17 -11.25 -8.72
N LEU A 30 -3.93 -11.11 -9.22
CA LEU A 30 -3.64 -10.98 -10.65
C LEU A 30 -3.15 -12.28 -11.30
N GLY A 31 -2.87 -13.32 -10.51
CA GLY A 31 -2.24 -14.57 -10.96
C GLY A 31 -0.74 -14.46 -11.27
N HIS A 32 -0.17 -13.26 -11.26
CA HIS A 32 1.25 -13.00 -11.53
C HIS A 32 1.73 -11.74 -10.80
N ASN A 33 3.05 -11.52 -10.75
CA ASN A 33 3.61 -10.28 -10.23
C ASN A 33 3.93 -9.30 -11.34
N THR A 34 3.57 -8.04 -11.16
CA THR A 34 3.92 -6.96 -12.09
C THR A 34 5.20 -6.25 -11.64
N TRP A 35 5.68 -5.33 -12.48
CA TRP A 35 6.79 -4.44 -12.10
C TRP A 35 6.44 -3.57 -10.88
N ARG A 36 5.15 -3.33 -10.58
CA ARG A 36 4.72 -2.54 -9.42
C ARG A 36 5.14 -3.20 -8.11
N SER A 37 5.02 -4.51 -7.96
CA SER A 37 5.57 -5.23 -6.80
C SER A 37 7.06 -5.03 -6.57
N LEU A 38 7.83 -4.80 -7.64
CA LEU A 38 9.27 -4.56 -7.52
C LEU A 38 9.55 -3.16 -6.99
N VAL A 39 8.80 -2.16 -7.43
CA VAL A 39 9.04 -0.74 -7.11
C VAL A 39 8.20 -0.19 -5.96
N HIS A 40 7.14 -0.91 -5.55
CA HIS A 40 6.23 -0.48 -4.49
C HIS A 40 7.03 -0.15 -3.23
N ASP A 41 6.84 1.05 -2.69
CA ASP A 41 7.55 1.55 -1.51
C ASP A 41 9.10 1.46 -1.56
N LEU A 42 9.71 1.29 -2.74
CA LEU A 42 11.17 1.20 -2.87
C LEU A 42 11.84 2.53 -2.51
N ASP A 43 11.19 3.65 -2.83
CA ASP A 43 11.60 5.00 -2.46
C ASP A 43 11.84 5.12 -0.95
N LYS A 44 10.92 4.60 -0.12
CA LYS A 44 11.07 4.57 1.34
C LYS A 44 12.32 3.82 1.77
N VAL A 45 12.53 2.60 1.26
CA VAL A 45 13.69 1.77 1.63
C VAL A 45 15.01 2.46 1.29
N ILE A 46 15.08 3.18 0.18
CA ILE A 46 16.26 3.94 -0.24
C ILE A 46 16.42 5.18 0.64
N LEU A 47 15.40 6.04 0.67
CA LEU A 47 15.44 7.37 1.28
C LEU A 47 15.56 7.33 2.81
N TYR A 48 15.02 6.31 3.48
CA TYR A 48 15.20 6.15 4.93
C TYR A 48 16.66 6.00 5.36
N ASN A 49 17.58 5.65 4.45
CA ASN A 49 19.01 5.64 4.80
C ASN A 49 19.61 7.05 4.90
N PHE A 50 19.00 8.04 4.25
CA PHE A 50 19.57 9.37 4.02
C PHE A 50 18.76 10.51 4.62
N LEU A 51 17.48 10.30 4.90
CA LEU A 51 16.55 11.34 5.36
C LEU A 51 15.79 10.91 6.62
N PRO A 52 15.37 11.85 7.48
CA PRO A 52 14.49 11.57 8.62
C PRO A 52 13.17 10.93 8.19
N PHE A 53 12.63 10.05 9.04
CA PHE A 53 11.38 9.31 8.79
C PHE A 53 10.24 10.20 8.26
N GLU A 54 9.94 11.31 8.93
CA GLU A 54 8.82 12.18 8.57
C GLU A 54 8.99 12.85 7.20
N LYS A 55 10.23 13.18 6.80
CA LYS A 55 10.48 13.74 5.46
C LYS A 55 10.17 12.71 4.37
N VAL A 56 10.61 11.47 4.56
CA VAL A 56 10.37 10.37 3.61
C VAL A 56 8.88 10.03 3.55
N LYS A 57 8.20 9.94 4.70
CA LYS A 57 6.76 9.69 4.79
C LYS A 57 5.94 10.76 4.05
N ASN A 58 6.28 12.04 4.24
CA ASN A 58 5.60 13.15 3.57
C ASN A 58 5.90 13.20 2.07
N PHE A 59 7.14 12.95 1.66
CA PHE A 59 7.51 12.84 0.25
C PHE A 59 6.71 11.74 -0.44
N HIS A 60 6.75 10.53 0.11
CA HIS A 60 6.09 9.36 -0.45
C HIS A 60 4.57 9.57 -0.63
N ARG A 61 3.87 10.10 0.38
CA ARG A 61 2.43 10.39 0.28
C ARG A 61 2.09 11.36 -0.86
N LYS A 62 2.97 12.32 -1.14
CA LYS A 62 2.78 13.33 -2.18
C LYS A 62 3.06 12.78 -3.59
N THR A 63 4.00 11.84 -3.73
CA THR A 63 4.51 11.40 -5.04
C THR A 63 4.03 10.02 -5.47
N ALA A 64 3.67 9.13 -4.54
CA ALA A 64 3.21 7.78 -4.87
C ALA A 64 1.71 7.77 -5.24
N ARG A 65 1.39 7.28 -6.44
CA ARG A 65 0.02 7.33 -6.99
C ARG A 65 -0.98 6.44 -6.26
N HIS A 66 -0.53 5.45 -5.49
CA HIS A 66 -1.39 4.62 -4.64
C HIS A 66 -1.79 5.32 -3.32
N HIS A 67 -1.45 6.60 -3.10
CA HIS A 67 -2.01 7.40 -2.00
C HIS A 67 -3.11 8.34 -2.50
N LYS A 68 -4.00 8.76 -1.60
CA LYS A 68 -4.87 9.92 -1.84
C LYS A 68 -4.01 11.18 -1.99
N ASN A 69 -3.89 11.66 -3.22
CA ASN A 69 -3.16 12.87 -3.60
C ASN A 69 -3.71 13.41 -4.93
N ASN A 70 -3.20 14.58 -5.35
CA ASN A 70 -3.68 15.31 -6.52
C ASN A 70 -3.16 14.75 -7.86
N LEU A 71 -2.48 13.60 -7.85
CA LEU A 71 -2.00 12.97 -9.07
C LEU A 71 -3.16 12.24 -9.76
N LYS A 72 -3.35 12.50 -11.06
CA LYS A 72 -4.32 11.76 -11.89
C LYS A 72 -4.07 10.27 -11.73
N LYS A 73 -5.10 9.49 -11.43
CA LYS A 73 -4.99 8.03 -11.21
C LYS A 73 -5.45 7.27 -12.44
N THR A 74 -4.76 6.16 -12.71
CA THR A 74 -5.17 5.14 -13.67
C THR A 74 -5.83 3.97 -12.93
N ARG A 75 -6.52 3.09 -13.66
CA ARG A 75 -7.04 1.83 -13.11
C ARG A 75 -5.97 1.04 -12.36
N ASN A 76 -4.76 0.96 -12.91
CA ASN A 76 -3.64 0.26 -12.28
C ASN A 76 -3.17 0.92 -10.98
N ASP A 77 -3.35 2.23 -10.82
CA ASP A 77 -3.06 2.90 -9.54
C ASP A 77 -4.14 2.57 -8.50
N TYR A 78 -5.40 2.39 -8.90
CA TYR A 78 -6.46 1.91 -8.00
C TYR A 78 -6.26 0.44 -7.61
N ILE A 79 -5.80 -0.42 -8.52
CA ILE A 79 -5.38 -1.79 -8.16
C ILE A 79 -4.25 -1.76 -7.13
N ASP A 80 -3.26 -0.89 -7.33
CA ASP A 80 -2.14 -0.69 -6.41
C ASP A 80 -2.63 -0.28 -5.01
N MET A 81 -3.63 0.62 -4.94
CA MET A 81 -4.31 0.99 -3.68
C MET A 81 -4.99 -0.19 -3.00
N ILE A 82 -5.76 -0.97 -3.76
CA ILE A 82 -6.47 -2.14 -3.23
C ILE A 82 -5.48 -3.14 -2.65
N ILE A 83 -4.39 -3.46 -3.36
CA ILE A 83 -3.36 -4.39 -2.87
C ILE A 83 -2.67 -3.82 -1.62
N ASP A 84 -2.35 -2.51 -1.60
CA ASP A 84 -1.75 -1.86 -0.44
C ASP A 84 -2.63 -1.98 0.82
N TRP A 85 -3.93 -1.74 0.67
CA TRP A 85 -4.91 -1.87 1.75
C TRP A 85 -5.11 -3.31 2.18
N GLU A 86 -5.30 -4.22 1.22
CA GLU A 86 -5.55 -5.63 1.48
C GLU A 86 -4.36 -6.29 2.19
N CYS A 87 -3.13 -5.88 1.86
CA CYS A 87 -1.93 -6.43 2.48
C CYS A 87 -1.57 -5.77 3.82
N ALA A 88 -2.13 -4.59 4.13
CA ALA A 88 -1.89 -3.89 5.39
C ALA A 88 -2.31 -4.72 6.60
N ARG A 89 -3.47 -5.40 6.55
CA ARG A 89 -3.97 -6.27 7.65
C ARG A 89 -3.07 -7.45 7.98
N PHE A 90 -2.22 -7.88 7.05
CA PHE A 90 -1.26 -8.96 7.28
C PHE A 90 0.03 -8.48 7.94
N THR A 91 0.32 -7.18 7.87
CA THR A 91 1.59 -6.61 8.38
C THR A 91 1.41 -5.66 9.54
N LYS A 92 0.19 -5.21 9.81
CA LYS A 92 -0.15 -4.22 10.84
C LYS A 92 -1.30 -4.73 11.72
N PRO A 93 -1.01 -5.22 12.93
CA PRO A 93 -2.03 -5.65 13.88
C PRO A 93 -3.07 -4.55 14.20
N ASP A 94 -2.65 -3.28 14.15
CA ASP A 94 -3.49 -2.10 14.38
C ASP A 94 -4.38 -1.73 13.19
N LYS A 95 -4.19 -2.36 12.01
CA LYS A 95 -4.96 -2.09 10.80
C LYS A 95 -5.67 -3.35 10.31
N PRO A 96 -6.72 -3.81 11.01
CA PRO A 96 -7.36 -5.09 10.72
C PRO A 96 -8.23 -5.09 9.46
N LEU A 97 -8.54 -3.92 8.91
CA LEU A 97 -9.48 -3.77 7.81
C LEU A 97 -8.94 -4.34 6.50
N ASN A 98 -9.80 -5.03 5.76
CA ASN A 98 -9.56 -5.38 4.36
C ASN A 98 -9.72 -4.16 3.43
N ALA A 99 -9.49 -4.32 2.14
CA ALA A 99 -9.58 -3.24 1.17
C ALA A 99 -10.99 -2.64 1.07
N TYR A 100 -12.04 -3.44 1.15
CA TYR A 100 -13.44 -2.98 1.09
C TYR A 100 -13.80 -2.10 2.29
N ASP A 101 -13.50 -2.54 3.50
CA ASP A 101 -13.73 -1.74 4.71
C ASP A 101 -12.85 -0.49 4.72
N THR A 102 -11.63 -0.58 4.19
CA THR A 102 -10.73 0.57 4.06
C THR A 102 -11.29 1.63 3.10
N LEU A 103 -11.88 1.20 1.98
CA LEU A 103 -12.56 2.08 1.03
C LEU A 103 -13.64 2.90 1.75
N TYR A 104 -14.63 2.23 2.36
CA TYR A 104 -15.77 2.93 2.94
C TYR A 104 -15.43 3.73 4.20
N LYS A 105 -14.45 3.28 5.00
CA LYS A 105 -14.06 4.00 6.22
C LYS A 105 -13.25 5.27 5.95
N PHE A 106 -12.34 5.24 4.97
CA PHE A 106 -11.33 6.28 4.81
C PHE A 106 -11.35 6.99 3.45
N TYR A 107 -11.88 6.35 2.42
CA TYR A 107 -11.80 6.82 1.04
C TYR A 107 -13.11 6.62 0.25
N PRO A 108 -14.31 6.92 0.82
CA PRO A 108 -15.58 6.69 0.14
C PRO A 108 -15.68 7.42 -1.21
N GLU A 109 -14.94 8.52 -1.39
CA GLU A 109 -14.89 9.25 -2.66
C GLU A 109 -14.31 8.46 -3.85
N PHE A 110 -13.63 7.34 -3.60
CA PHE A 110 -13.10 6.48 -4.66
C PHE A 110 -13.99 5.28 -4.99
N GLU A 111 -15.20 5.22 -4.42
CA GLU A 111 -16.10 4.07 -4.60
C GLU A 111 -16.36 3.76 -6.08
N GLU A 112 -16.68 4.78 -6.89
CA GLU A 112 -16.98 4.62 -8.31
C GLU A 112 -15.83 3.93 -9.08
N GLN A 113 -14.57 4.22 -8.72
CA GLN A 113 -13.41 3.66 -9.40
C GLN A 113 -12.93 2.34 -8.78
N ILE A 114 -13.09 2.16 -7.47
CA ILE A 114 -12.53 1.01 -6.72
C ILE A 114 -13.52 -0.15 -6.61
N LEU A 115 -14.82 0.12 -6.38
CA LEU A 115 -15.82 -0.93 -6.17
C LEU A 115 -15.91 -1.92 -7.36
N PRO A 116 -15.87 -1.49 -8.64
CA PRO A 116 -15.83 -2.43 -9.75
C PRO A 116 -14.63 -3.39 -9.69
N ILE A 117 -13.45 -2.88 -9.31
CA ILE A 117 -12.22 -3.66 -9.22
C ILE A 117 -12.28 -4.64 -8.03
N LEU A 118 -12.84 -4.20 -6.89
CA LEU A 118 -13.06 -5.09 -5.73
C LEU A 118 -13.97 -6.26 -6.10
N LYS A 119 -15.04 -6.02 -6.86
CA LYS A 119 -15.94 -7.07 -7.38
C LYS A 119 -15.23 -8.03 -8.31
N GLU A 120 -14.41 -7.53 -9.23
CA GLU A 120 -13.57 -8.37 -10.11
C GLU A 120 -12.65 -9.30 -9.31
N PHE A 121 -12.08 -8.79 -8.21
CA PHE A 121 -11.20 -9.54 -7.31
C PHE A 121 -11.93 -10.33 -6.23
N LYS A 122 -13.27 -10.28 -6.19
CA LYS A 122 -14.11 -10.91 -5.16
C LYS A 122 -13.74 -10.49 -3.73
N LEU A 123 -13.38 -9.21 -3.58
CA LEU A 123 -13.05 -8.57 -2.30
C LEU A 123 -14.16 -7.63 -1.81
N ASP A 124 -15.32 -7.62 -2.46
CA ASP A 124 -16.46 -6.74 -2.19
C ASP A 124 -17.30 -7.15 -0.97
N HIS A 125 -16.63 -7.53 0.12
CA HIS A 125 -17.26 -7.98 1.34
C HIS A 125 -16.55 -7.41 2.57
N HIS A 126 -17.27 -7.28 3.67
CA HIS A 126 -16.69 -6.87 4.95
C HIS A 126 -15.63 -7.87 5.45
N THR A 127 -14.70 -7.38 6.25
CA THR A 127 -13.81 -8.24 7.04
C THR A 127 -14.70 -9.06 7.98
N GLN A 128 -14.68 -10.39 7.84
CA GLN A 128 -15.35 -11.24 8.82
C GLN A 128 -14.68 -11.01 10.18
N SER A 129 -15.46 -10.61 11.18
CA SER A 129 -15.01 -10.63 12.56
C SER A 129 -14.56 -12.07 12.87
N LYS A 130 -13.28 -12.22 13.23
CA LYS A 130 -12.77 -13.49 13.75
C LYS A 130 -13.46 -13.84 15.05
#